data_AF-A0A1P8EJ86-F1
#
_entry.id   AF-A0A1P8EJ86-F1
#
_cell.length_a   1.000
_cell.length_b   1.000
_cell.length_c   1.000
_cell.angle_alpha   90.00
_cell.angle_beta   90.00
_cell.angle_gamma   90.00
#
_symmetry.space_group_name_H-M   'P 1'
#
loop_
_entity.id
_entity.type
_entity.pdbx_description
1 polymer ?
#
loop_
_entity_poly.entity_id
_entity_poly.type
_entity_poly.pdbx_seq_one_letter_code
_entity_poly.pdbx_strand_id
1 'polypeptide(L)'
;MKIHRLGLMGVLLISSMVYADPSGLKALSNQELSQVQGQGGADLSLSLSLNQAVPTGSGLSNTYACANGANQYCRLALAFNNRQDQNGNLYWLVFKKIQGTLAIDKFQLDGTTVTVNTNQYRSALKLTFLDEYPIQIRNLGFEALSIETDTGTADSQKGYLSTFVPSTYTGFDQGLERGFVGVNINANLALSGSVKVFSCNGSATSRC
;
A
#
# COMPACT_ATOMS: atom_id res chain seq x y z
N MET A 1 77.65 21.98 -10.26
CA MET A 1 76.72 20.85 -10.52
C MET A 1 76.75 19.95 -9.28
N LYS A 2 75.69 19.91 -8.46
CA LYS A 2 75.72 19.21 -7.14
C LYS A 2 75.22 17.77 -7.28
N ILE A 3 76.08 16.82 -6.97
CA ILE A 3 75.77 15.41 -6.76
C ILE A 3 75.47 15.23 -5.25
N HIS A 4 74.47 14.45 -4.87
CA HIS A 4 74.26 14.03 -3.48
C HIS A 4 74.48 12.54 -3.35
N ARG A 5 75.32 12.15 -2.38
CA ARG A 5 75.72 10.77 -2.13
C ARG A 5 74.89 10.16 -0.99
N LEU A 6 74.69 8.86 -1.14
CA LEU A 6 74.00 7.96 -0.24
C LEU A 6 74.86 7.63 1.01
N GLY A 7 74.22 7.47 2.17
CA GLY A 7 74.79 6.91 3.41
C GLY A 7 73.65 6.69 4.41
N LEU A 8 73.10 5.49 4.62
CA LEU A 8 73.63 4.21 5.15
C LEU A 8 73.45 4.08 6.68
N MET A 9 72.35 3.41 7.04
CA MET A 9 71.96 2.66 8.25
C MET A 9 72.69 2.81 9.61
N GLY A 10 71.85 2.91 10.66
CA GLY A 10 72.02 2.45 12.06
C GLY A 10 70.71 2.72 12.83
N VAL A 11 69.80 1.77 13.10
CA VAL A 11 69.82 0.60 14.02
C VAL A 11 69.59 0.95 15.50
N LEU A 12 68.31 0.90 15.95
CA LEU A 12 67.72 0.46 17.25
C LEU A 12 66.27 1.02 17.30
N LEU A 13 65.15 0.28 17.36
CA LEU A 13 64.63 -0.77 18.27
C LEU A 13 64.22 -0.30 19.69
N ILE A 14 63.01 -0.79 20.08
CA ILE A 14 62.25 -0.65 21.34
C ILE A 14 61.40 0.64 21.44
N SER A 15 60.08 0.63 21.70
CA SER A 15 59.03 -0.43 21.62
C SER A 15 57.60 0.18 21.69
N SER A 16 56.57 -0.59 21.29
CA SER A 16 55.15 -0.61 21.78
C SER A 16 54.45 0.71 22.20
N MET A 17 53.24 1.02 21.72
CA MET A 17 52.05 0.21 22.02
C MET A 17 50.87 0.40 21.07
N VAL A 18 49.98 -0.60 21.07
CA VAL A 18 48.87 -0.80 20.12
C VAL A 18 47.65 0.03 20.51
N TYR A 19 47.09 0.75 19.54
CA TYR A 19 45.65 0.96 19.46
C TYR A 19 45.19 0.59 18.05
N ALA A 20 44.33 -0.42 17.95
CA ALA A 20 43.61 -0.71 16.73
C ALA A 20 42.68 0.47 16.41
N ASP A 21 42.38 0.71 15.13
CA ASP A 21 41.22 1.49 14.73
C ASP A 21 39.94 0.68 15.00
N PRO A 22 39.08 1.06 15.96
CA PRO A 22 37.67 0.76 15.82
C PRO A 22 37.08 1.82 14.88
N SER A 23 36.46 1.34 13.79
CA SER A 23 35.30 1.95 13.11
C SER A 23 34.98 3.43 13.42
N GLY A 24 34.92 4.28 12.38
CA GLY A 24 34.49 5.70 12.46
C GLY A 24 33.01 5.95 12.85
N LEU A 25 32.45 5.08 13.68
CA LEU A 25 31.16 5.21 14.35
C LEU A 25 31.38 5.92 15.68
N LYS A 26 31.14 7.24 15.73
CA LYS A 26 30.95 7.94 17.00
C LYS A 26 29.70 7.37 17.68
N ALA A 27 29.83 6.95 18.94
CA ALA A 27 28.67 6.71 19.79
C ALA A 27 28.03 8.06 20.14
N LEU A 28 26.88 8.38 19.54
CA LEU A 28 26.09 9.55 19.92
C LEU A 28 25.49 9.33 21.31
N SER A 29 25.64 10.32 22.18
CA SER A 29 24.97 10.37 23.47
C SER A 29 23.47 10.59 23.33
N ASN A 30 22.69 10.27 24.38
CA ASN A 30 21.24 10.52 24.39
C ASN A 30 20.88 12.01 24.21
N GLN A 31 21.80 12.93 24.51
CA GLN A 31 21.63 14.37 24.30
C GLN A 31 21.87 14.77 22.82
N GLU A 32 22.79 14.11 22.12
CA GLU A 32 22.98 14.27 20.67
C GLU A 32 21.84 13.59 19.89
N LEU A 33 21.36 12.42 20.33
CA LEU A 33 20.17 11.76 19.77
C LEU A 33 18.89 12.60 19.95
N SER A 34 18.80 13.38 21.03
CA SER A 34 17.72 14.37 21.24
C SER A 34 17.81 15.57 20.28
N GLN A 35 19.01 15.90 19.80
CA GLN A 35 19.24 16.92 18.77
C GLN A 35 19.06 16.39 17.34
N VAL A 36 18.95 15.08 17.14
CA VAL A 36 18.41 14.50 15.90
C VAL A 36 16.89 14.69 15.89
N GLN A 37 16.47 15.95 15.75
CA GLN A 37 15.15 16.23 15.17
C GLN A 37 15.12 15.57 13.79
N GLY A 38 14.15 14.67 13.58
CA GLY A 38 13.85 14.17 12.24
C GLY A 38 13.53 15.37 11.35
N GLN A 39 14.43 15.69 10.41
CA GLN A 39 14.25 16.84 9.53
C GLN A 39 13.07 16.61 8.59
N GLY A 40 12.04 17.44 8.73
CA GLY A 40 10.98 17.60 7.75
C GLY A 40 9.92 16.50 7.77
N GLY A 41 8.66 16.92 7.90
CA GLY A 41 7.57 16.09 7.43
C GLY A 41 7.71 15.88 5.91
N ALA A 42 7.55 14.63 5.45
CA ALA A 42 7.69 14.29 4.04
C ALA A 42 6.39 14.61 3.30
N ASP A 43 6.47 15.41 2.24
CA ASP A 43 5.42 15.51 1.24
C ASP A 43 5.46 14.25 0.37
N LEU A 44 4.38 13.46 0.37
CA LEU A 44 4.26 12.20 -0.36
C LEU A 44 3.09 12.26 -1.34
N SER A 45 3.28 11.64 -2.51
CA SER A 45 2.23 11.33 -3.47
C SER A 45 2.04 9.81 -3.53
N LEU A 46 0.79 9.36 -3.59
CA LEU A 46 0.44 7.94 -3.66
C LEU A 46 -0.58 7.72 -4.78
N SER A 47 -0.29 6.80 -5.69
CA SER A 47 -1.25 6.32 -6.68
C SER A 47 -1.45 4.81 -6.52
N LEU A 48 -2.66 4.40 -6.18
CA LEU A 48 -3.11 3.01 -6.23
C LEU A 48 -3.92 2.81 -7.51
N SER A 49 -3.42 2.00 -8.43
CA SER A 49 -4.09 1.63 -9.66
C SER A 49 -4.36 0.12 -9.68
N LEU A 50 -5.60 -0.27 -9.96
CA LEU A 50 -6.08 -1.64 -9.98
C LEU A 50 -6.66 -1.96 -11.35
N ASN A 51 -6.09 -2.98 -12.01
CA ASN A 51 -6.56 -3.53 -13.29
C ASN A 51 -6.74 -2.48 -14.41
N GLN A 52 -6.00 -1.38 -14.35
CA GLN A 52 -5.90 -0.37 -15.40
C GLN A 52 -4.50 -0.41 -16.04
N ALA A 53 -4.41 -0.02 -17.31
CA ALA A 53 -3.14 0.11 -18.00
C ALA A 53 -2.24 1.17 -17.32
N VAL A 54 -0.91 1.07 -17.45
CA VAL A 54 -0.03 2.13 -16.97
C VAL A 54 -0.29 3.41 -17.79
N PRO A 55 -0.48 4.59 -17.17
CA PRO A 55 -0.68 5.81 -17.93
C PRO A 55 0.57 6.17 -18.73
N THR A 56 0.39 6.56 -19.99
CA THR A 56 1.49 6.95 -20.91
C THR A 56 1.85 8.44 -20.83
N GLY A 57 1.41 9.14 -19.78
CA GLY A 57 1.63 10.57 -19.57
C GLY A 57 1.20 11.02 -18.17
N SER A 58 1.11 12.33 -17.93
CA SER A 58 0.79 12.95 -16.62
C SER A 58 -0.68 12.85 -16.20
N GLY A 59 -1.44 11.90 -16.73
CA GLY A 59 -2.85 11.68 -16.42
C GLY A 59 -3.06 10.35 -15.69
N LEU A 60 -4.21 10.20 -15.04
CA LEU A 60 -4.65 8.92 -14.50
C LEU A 60 -5.16 8.03 -15.63
N SER A 61 -4.80 6.75 -15.61
CA SER A 61 -5.26 5.79 -16.60
C SER A 61 -6.76 5.56 -16.52
N ASN A 62 -7.36 5.20 -17.65
CA ASN A 62 -8.78 4.89 -17.79
C ASN A 62 -9.04 3.61 -18.58
N THR A 63 -8.00 2.93 -19.05
CA THR A 63 -8.11 1.73 -19.89
C THR A 63 -8.04 0.48 -19.02
N TYR A 64 -9.09 -0.33 -19.03
CA TYR A 64 -9.12 -1.64 -18.38
C TYR A 64 -8.05 -2.58 -18.98
N ALA A 65 -7.14 -3.09 -18.15
CA ALA A 65 -5.98 -3.85 -18.62
C ALA A 65 -6.29 -5.30 -19.00
N CYS A 66 -7.37 -5.88 -18.48
CA CYS A 66 -7.58 -7.34 -18.50
C CYS A 66 -8.45 -7.82 -19.67
N ALA A 67 -8.36 -7.14 -20.81
CA ALA A 67 -9.03 -7.50 -22.04
C ALA A 67 -8.56 -8.88 -22.58
N ASN A 68 -9.19 -9.36 -23.66
CA ASN A 68 -8.85 -10.61 -24.36
C ASN A 68 -9.03 -11.89 -23.52
N GLY A 69 -10.17 -12.04 -22.84
CA GLY A 69 -10.53 -13.25 -22.09
C GLY A 69 -9.92 -13.34 -20.69
N ALA A 70 -9.09 -12.37 -20.29
CA ALA A 70 -8.46 -12.31 -18.97
C ALA A 70 -9.33 -11.70 -17.85
N ASN A 71 -10.61 -11.36 -18.12
CA ASN A 71 -11.58 -10.88 -17.11
C ASN A 71 -11.57 -11.74 -15.84
N GLN A 72 -11.35 -13.05 -16.03
CA GLN A 72 -11.29 -14.04 -14.97
C GLN A 72 -10.20 -13.83 -13.91
N TYR A 73 -9.17 -13.04 -14.20
CA TYR A 73 -8.10 -12.70 -13.27
C TYR A 73 -8.29 -11.33 -12.60
N CYS A 74 -9.25 -10.53 -13.09
CA CYS A 74 -9.48 -9.15 -12.65
C CYS A 74 -10.82 -9.02 -11.94
N ARG A 75 -11.01 -9.93 -10.98
CA ARG A 75 -12.15 -10.02 -10.09
C ARG A 75 -11.69 -10.23 -8.65
N LEU A 76 -12.41 -9.65 -7.71
CA LEU A 76 -12.27 -9.95 -6.29
C LEU A 76 -13.37 -10.92 -5.89
N ALA A 77 -13.02 -12.05 -5.30
CA ALA A 77 -13.97 -13.04 -4.82
C ALA A 77 -13.83 -13.24 -3.31
N LEU A 78 -14.95 -13.16 -2.60
CA LEU A 78 -15.01 -13.34 -1.15
C LEU A 78 -15.85 -14.58 -0.82
N ALA A 79 -15.21 -15.58 -0.21
CA ALA A 79 -15.92 -16.68 0.45
C ALA A 79 -16.14 -16.31 1.92
N PHE A 80 -17.38 -16.41 2.38
CA PHE A 80 -17.73 -16.21 3.78
C PHE A 80 -17.71 -17.55 4.52
N ASN A 81 -17.23 -17.55 5.78
CA ASN A 81 -17.12 -18.78 6.55
C ASN A 81 -18.50 -19.46 6.73
N ASN A 82 -18.52 -20.78 6.64
CA ASN A 82 -19.73 -21.62 6.76
C ASN A 82 -20.86 -21.29 5.75
N ARG A 83 -20.54 -20.71 4.60
CA ARG A 83 -21.48 -20.51 3.48
C ARG A 83 -21.21 -21.51 2.37
N GLN A 84 -21.85 -22.67 2.47
CA GLN A 84 -21.79 -23.76 1.49
C GLN A 84 -23.19 -24.31 1.17
N ASP A 85 -23.33 -24.99 0.03
CA ASP A 85 -24.54 -25.76 -0.31
C ASP A 85 -24.60 -27.11 0.45
N GLN A 86 -25.62 -27.92 0.17
CA GLN A 86 -25.79 -29.26 0.76
C GLN A 86 -24.69 -30.27 0.36
N ASN A 87 -23.95 -29.99 -0.72
CA ASN A 87 -22.86 -30.82 -1.23
C ASN A 87 -21.47 -30.35 -0.75
N GLY A 88 -21.40 -29.25 0.01
CA GLY A 88 -20.15 -28.64 0.47
C GLY A 88 -19.51 -27.64 -0.52
N ASN A 89 -20.19 -27.28 -1.60
CA ASN A 89 -19.73 -26.26 -2.54
C ASN A 89 -19.81 -24.87 -1.91
N LEU A 90 -18.72 -24.09 -1.97
CA LEU A 90 -18.67 -22.74 -1.40
C LEU A 90 -19.50 -21.74 -2.22
N TYR A 91 -20.15 -20.80 -1.50
CA TYR A 91 -20.73 -19.60 -2.09
C TYR A 91 -19.71 -18.45 -2.11
N TRP A 92 -19.57 -17.83 -3.27
CA TRP A 92 -18.66 -16.70 -3.52
C TRP A 92 -19.46 -15.45 -3.81
N LEU A 93 -19.10 -14.34 -3.16
CA LEU A 93 -19.48 -13.00 -3.60
C LEU A 93 -18.38 -12.49 -4.54
N VAL A 94 -18.71 -12.31 -5.82
CA VAL A 94 -17.74 -12.03 -6.89
C VAL A 94 -17.95 -10.65 -7.48
N PHE A 95 -16.97 -9.78 -7.29
CA PHE A 95 -16.86 -8.46 -7.92
C PHE A 95 -16.14 -8.63 -9.26
N LYS A 96 -16.90 -8.69 -10.36
CA LYS A 96 -16.39 -8.92 -11.71
C LYS A 96 -15.87 -7.62 -12.32
N LYS A 97 -14.72 -7.71 -13.01
CA LYS A 97 -14.02 -6.58 -13.62
C LYS A 97 -13.79 -5.42 -12.64
N ILE A 98 -13.30 -5.74 -11.44
CA ILE A 98 -12.92 -4.72 -10.46
C ILE A 98 -11.75 -3.91 -11.03
N GLN A 99 -11.86 -2.59 -11.03
CA GLN A 99 -10.86 -1.68 -11.60
C GLN A 99 -10.94 -0.30 -10.94
N GLY A 100 -9.90 0.51 -11.13
CA GLY A 100 -9.90 1.90 -10.69
C GLY A 100 -8.52 2.47 -10.46
N THR A 101 -8.41 3.80 -10.42
CA THR A 101 -7.27 4.49 -9.83
C THR A 101 -7.74 5.43 -8.73
N LEU A 102 -7.04 5.36 -7.59
CA LEU A 102 -7.10 6.29 -6.48
C LEU A 102 -5.74 7.01 -6.42
N ALA A 103 -5.74 8.33 -6.62
CA ALA A 103 -4.54 9.15 -6.53
C ALA A 103 -4.67 10.18 -5.40
N ILE A 104 -3.62 10.27 -4.58
CA ILE A 104 -3.41 11.28 -3.55
C ILE A 104 -2.19 12.07 -3.99
N ASP A 105 -2.42 13.23 -4.62
CA ASP A 105 -1.35 14.01 -5.23
C ASP A 105 -0.37 14.56 -4.17
N LYS A 106 -0.88 14.90 -2.99
CA LYS A 106 -0.08 15.37 -1.87
C LYS A 106 -0.73 15.07 -0.51
N PHE A 107 0.00 14.38 0.35
CA PHE A 107 -0.25 14.34 1.79
C PHE A 107 1.07 14.48 2.55
N GLN A 108 1.04 15.06 3.75
CA GLN A 108 2.23 15.27 4.56
C GLN A 108 2.34 14.23 5.65
N LEU A 109 3.49 13.59 5.79
CA LEU A 109 3.80 12.59 6.81
C LEU A 109 4.81 13.17 7.81
N ASP A 110 4.39 13.36 9.05
CA ASP A 110 5.13 14.06 10.10
C ASP A 110 5.09 13.30 11.44
N GLY A 111 6.07 13.52 12.31
CA GLY A 111 6.10 12.98 13.67
C GLY A 111 5.43 13.94 14.65
N THR A 112 4.42 13.48 15.38
CA THR A 112 3.73 14.30 16.40
C THR A 112 3.61 13.55 17.72
N THR A 113 3.40 14.29 18.80
CA THR A 113 3.01 13.71 20.09
C THR A 113 1.49 13.77 20.24
N VAL A 114 0.89 12.71 20.77
CA VAL A 114 -0.51 12.66 21.20
C VAL A 114 -0.54 12.49 22.72
N THR A 115 -1.34 13.33 23.38
CA THR A 115 -1.67 13.18 24.81
C THR A 115 -2.86 12.23 24.92
N VAL A 116 -2.68 11.10 25.62
CA VAL A 116 -3.74 10.10 25.82
C VAL A 116 -4.46 10.31 27.16
N ASN A 117 -3.72 10.69 28.20
CA ASN A 117 -4.23 11.08 29.52
C ASN A 117 -3.33 12.17 30.12
N THR A 118 -3.70 12.69 31.29
CA THR A 118 -2.84 13.58 32.10
C THR A 118 -1.43 13.00 32.24
N ASN A 119 -0.43 13.74 31.73
CA ASN A 119 0.99 13.36 31.69
C ASN A 119 1.32 12.04 30.94
N GLN A 120 0.42 11.51 30.12
CA GLN A 120 0.68 10.34 29.27
C GLN A 120 0.76 10.75 27.80
N TYR A 121 1.99 10.81 27.30
CA TYR A 121 2.33 11.20 25.94
C TYR A 121 2.76 9.98 25.10
N ARG A 122 2.38 9.95 23.82
CA ARG A 122 2.80 8.93 22.86
C ARG A 122 3.27 9.57 21.57
N SER A 123 4.35 9.05 21.00
CA SER A 123 4.74 9.34 19.62
C SER A 123 3.69 8.80 18.66
N ALA A 124 3.36 9.58 17.65
CA ALA A 124 2.32 9.31 16.67
C ALA A 124 2.78 9.75 15.28
N LEU A 125 2.34 9.01 14.26
CA LEU A 125 2.45 9.40 12.86
C LEU A 125 1.29 10.35 12.53
N LYS A 126 1.59 11.57 12.10
CA LYS A 126 0.62 12.55 11.63
C LYS A 126 0.58 12.51 10.10
N LEU A 127 -0.56 12.11 9.55
CA LEU A 127 -0.88 12.25 8.12
C LEU A 127 -1.72 13.51 7.97
N THR A 128 -1.28 14.49 7.19
CA THR A 128 -2.01 15.75 6.94
C THR A 128 -2.48 15.81 5.50
N PHE A 129 -3.77 16.06 5.31
CA PHE A 129 -4.41 16.24 4.00
C PHE A 129 -4.68 17.74 3.78
N LEU A 130 -4.47 18.19 2.54
CA LEU A 130 -4.54 19.58 2.13
C LEU A 130 -5.69 19.74 1.13
N ASP A 131 -6.57 20.71 1.37
CA ASP A 131 -7.77 20.96 0.56
C ASP A 131 -7.46 21.28 -0.92
N GLU A 132 -6.31 21.94 -1.15
CA GLU A 132 -5.77 22.26 -2.49
C GLU A 132 -5.40 21.00 -3.32
N TYR A 133 -5.18 19.85 -2.68
CA TYR A 133 -4.74 18.61 -3.30
C TYR A 133 -5.78 17.49 -3.07
N PRO A 134 -6.95 17.56 -3.74
CA PRO A 134 -8.03 16.60 -3.52
C PRO A 134 -7.63 15.18 -3.95
N ILE A 135 -8.13 14.20 -3.23
CA ILE A 135 -7.95 12.79 -3.56
C ILE A 135 -8.78 12.48 -4.81
N GLN A 136 -8.12 12.08 -5.90
CA GLN A 136 -8.77 11.80 -7.18
C GLN A 136 -9.16 10.32 -7.27
N ILE A 137 -10.43 10.05 -7.57
CA ILE A 137 -11.00 8.71 -7.75
C ILE A 137 -11.48 8.60 -9.20
N ARG A 138 -10.85 7.73 -10.00
CA ARG A 138 -11.16 7.57 -11.43
C ARG A 138 -11.52 6.12 -11.77
N ASN A 139 -12.72 5.95 -12.33
CA ASN A 139 -13.28 4.66 -12.74
C ASN A 139 -13.17 3.57 -11.67
N LEU A 140 -13.33 3.92 -10.39
CA LEU A 140 -13.18 2.98 -9.28
C LEU A 140 -14.48 2.22 -9.03
N GLY A 141 -14.43 0.89 -9.16
CA GLY A 141 -15.57 0.04 -8.91
C GLY A 141 -15.49 -1.29 -9.66
N PHE A 142 -16.64 -1.81 -10.07
CA PHE A 142 -16.80 -3.13 -10.67
C PHE A 142 -18.01 -3.12 -11.63
N GLU A 143 -17.93 -3.89 -12.72
CA GLU A 143 -18.99 -3.92 -13.74
C GLU A 143 -20.21 -4.73 -13.25
N ALA A 144 -19.97 -5.83 -12.56
CA ALA A 144 -21.02 -6.73 -12.09
C ALA A 144 -20.66 -7.38 -10.74
N LEU A 145 -21.60 -7.37 -9.79
CA LEU A 145 -21.56 -8.16 -8.57
C LEU A 145 -22.47 -9.36 -8.73
N SER A 146 -21.97 -10.56 -8.43
CA SER A 146 -22.77 -11.79 -8.46
C SER A 146 -22.49 -12.69 -7.27
N ILE A 147 -23.43 -13.61 -7.03
CA ILE A 147 -23.20 -14.78 -6.18
C ILE A 147 -22.98 -15.96 -7.12
N GLU A 148 -21.84 -16.62 -7.00
CA GLU A 148 -21.47 -17.82 -7.75
C GLU A 148 -21.25 -18.99 -6.77
N THR A 149 -21.39 -20.22 -7.23
CA THR A 149 -21.21 -21.44 -6.44
C THR A 149 -20.14 -22.32 -7.07
N ASP A 150 -19.34 -22.99 -6.25
CA ASP A 150 -18.52 -24.12 -6.73
C ASP A 150 -19.40 -25.18 -7.41
N THR A 151 -18.85 -25.82 -8.43
CA THR A 151 -19.47 -26.97 -9.14
C THR A 151 -18.66 -28.25 -8.94
N GLY A 152 -17.64 -28.21 -8.07
CA GLY A 152 -16.73 -29.31 -7.80
C GLY A 152 -15.45 -28.86 -7.06
N THR A 153 -14.51 -29.78 -6.96
CA THR A 153 -13.29 -29.62 -6.16
C THR A 153 -12.12 -29.03 -6.93
N ALA A 154 -12.08 -29.15 -8.25
CA ALA A 154 -10.99 -28.61 -9.08
C ALA A 154 -11.05 -27.07 -9.20
N ASP A 155 -9.91 -26.43 -9.44
CA ASP A 155 -9.80 -24.97 -9.55
C ASP A 155 -10.72 -24.40 -10.65
N SER A 156 -10.77 -25.05 -11.81
CA SER A 156 -11.64 -24.67 -12.93
C SER A 156 -13.15 -24.81 -12.64
N GLN A 157 -13.53 -25.52 -11.58
CA GLN A 157 -14.91 -25.70 -11.14
C GLN A 157 -15.32 -24.70 -10.06
N LYS A 158 -14.41 -23.81 -9.63
CA LYS A 158 -14.71 -22.84 -8.58
C LYS A 158 -15.67 -21.78 -9.07
N GLY A 159 -16.65 -21.44 -8.22
CA GLY A 159 -17.70 -20.47 -8.57
C GLY A 159 -17.12 -19.11 -8.91
N TYR A 160 -16.07 -18.70 -8.18
CA TYR A 160 -15.34 -17.49 -8.51
C TYR A 160 -14.66 -17.51 -9.89
N LEU A 161 -14.49 -18.67 -10.56
CA LEU A 161 -13.98 -18.74 -11.93
C LEU A 161 -15.07 -18.69 -13.03
N SER A 162 -16.36 -18.73 -12.69
CA SER A 162 -17.49 -18.64 -13.63
C SER A 162 -17.40 -17.45 -14.61
N THR A 163 -17.47 -17.71 -15.91
CA THR A 163 -17.48 -16.71 -17.01
C THR A 163 -18.83 -16.66 -17.74
N PHE A 164 -19.91 -17.06 -17.07
CA PHE A 164 -21.23 -17.17 -17.69
C PHE A 164 -21.77 -15.81 -18.17
N VAL A 165 -21.97 -15.71 -19.48
CA VAL A 165 -22.62 -14.60 -20.19
C VAL A 165 -23.99 -15.09 -20.70
N PRO A 166 -25.11 -14.47 -20.30
CA PRO A 166 -26.43 -14.84 -20.79
C PRO A 166 -26.59 -14.53 -22.30
N SER A 167 -26.79 -15.54 -23.14
CA SER A 167 -26.91 -15.38 -24.60
C SER A 167 -28.31 -14.99 -25.10
N THR A 168 -29.36 -15.25 -24.31
CA THR A 168 -30.77 -15.03 -24.67
C THR A 168 -31.51 -14.09 -23.72
N TYR A 169 -30.80 -13.44 -22.79
CA TYR A 169 -31.39 -12.52 -21.83
C TYR A 169 -31.46 -11.10 -22.40
N THR A 170 -32.56 -10.40 -22.12
CA THR A 170 -32.85 -9.03 -22.60
C THR A 170 -33.05 -8.08 -21.43
N GLY A 171 -32.05 -8.00 -20.54
CA GLY A 171 -32.04 -7.13 -19.37
C GLY A 171 -30.65 -6.54 -19.09
N PHE A 172 -30.42 -6.12 -17.85
CA PHE A 172 -29.26 -5.29 -17.46
C PHE A 172 -27.89 -5.84 -17.90
N ASP A 173 -27.68 -7.16 -17.84
CA ASP A 173 -26.43 -7.85 -18.17
C ASP A 173 -26.47 -8.61 -19.52
N GLN A 174 -27.32 -8.18 -20.47
CA GLN A 174 -27.34 -8.74 -21.82
C GLN A 174 -25.96 -8.59 -22.50
N GLY A 175 -25.32 -9.73 -22.83
CA GLY A 175 -23.98 -9.75 -23.44
C GLY A 175 -22.83 -9.46 -22.48
N LEU A 176 -23.09 -9.31 -21.17
CA LEU A 176 -22.11 -9.09 -20.12
C LEU A 176 -22.06 -10.30 -19.16
N GLU A 177 -21.06 -10.37 -18.28
CA GLU A 177 -21.02 -11.43 -17.27
C GLU A 177 -22.13 -11.21 -16.24
N ARG A 178 -22.88 -12.27 -15.90
CA ARG A 178 -24.10 -12.13 -15.09
C ARG A 178 -23.85 -11.42 -13.74
N GLY A 179 -24.72 -10.48 -13.37
CA GLY A 179 -24.67 -9.79 -12.07
C GLY A 179 -25.91 -8.96 -11.75
N PHE A 180 -26.10 -8.63 -10.47
CA PHE A 180 -27.30 -7.93 -9.98
C PHE A 180 -27.10 -6.42 -9.71
N VAL A 181 -25.85 -5.95 -9.69
CA VAL A 181 -25.51 -4.52 -9.60
C VAL A 181 -24.10 -4.28 -10.15
N GLY A 182 -23.87 -3.12 -10.75
CA GLY A 182 -22.55 -2.58 -11.09
C GLY A 182 -22.37 -1.20 -10.45
N VAL A 183 -21.13 -0.82 -10.13
CA VAL A 183 -20.81 0.48 -9.52
C VAL A 183 -19.55 1.04 -10.19
N ASN A 184 -19.59 2.30 -10.61
CA ASN A 184 -18.43 3.03 -11.10
C ASN A 184 -18.40 4.42 -10.45
N ILE A 185 -17.33 4.70 -9.72
CA ILE A 185 -17.13 5.96 -9.01
C ILE A 185 -16.08 6.79 -9.76
N ASN A 186 -16.48 7.99 -10.16
CA ASN A 186 -15.60 9.07 -10.59
C ASN A 186 -15.88 10.28 -9.70
N ALA A 187 -14.89 10.67 -8.88
CA ALA A 187 -15.05 11.71 -7.87
C ALA A 187 -13.72 12.37 -7.52
N ASN A 188 -13.77 13.58 -6.96
CA ASN A 188 -12.66 14.21 -6.26
C ASN A 188 -13.09 14.41 -4.81
N LEU A 189 -12.32 13.90 -3.85
CA LEU A 189 -12.56 14.04 -2.42
C LEU A 189 -11.61 15.11 -1.86
N ALA A 190 -12.15 16.30 -1.65
CA ALA A 190 -11.51 17.36 -0.87
C ALA A 190 -11.50 16.96 0.62
N LEU A 191 -10.32 16.97 1.25
CA LEU A 191 -10.14 16.63 2.66
C LEU A 191 -9.13 17.58 3.29
N SER A 192 -9.58 18.32 4.31
CA SER A 192 -8.72 19.16 5.14
C SER A 192 -8.68 18.62 6.57
N GLY A 193 -7.49 18.31 7.07
CA GLY A 193 -7.31 17.82 8.44
C GLY A 193 -6.09 16.92 8.61
N SER A 194 -5.93 16.35 9.81
CA SER A 194 -4.83 15.41 10.09
C SER A 194 -5.29 14.18 10.86
N VAL A 195 -4.91 13.00 10.36
CA VAL A 195 -5.05 11.71 11.06
C VAL A 195 -3.79 11.46 11.87
N LYS A 196 -3.93 11.14 13.16
CA LYS A 196 -2.80 10.78 14.05
C LYS A 196 -2.88 9.30 14.42
N VAL A 197 -1.91 8.52 13.97
CA VAL A 197 -1.82 7.07 14.22
C VAL A 197 -0.77 6.81 15.30
N PHE A 198 -1.14 6.17 16.40
CA PHE A 198 -0.26 5.84 17.52
C PHE A 198 -0.55 4.44 18.06
N SER A 199 0.43 3.82 18.72
CA SER A 199 0.25 2.49 19.30
C SER A 199 -0.50 2.55 20.63
N CYS A 200 -1.50 1.68 20.79
CA CYS A 200 -2.14 1.42 22.07
C CYS A 200 -1.37 0.32 22.82
N ASN A 201 -1.26 0.42 24.15
CA ASN A 201 -0.65 -0.65 24.95
C ASN A 201 -1.77 -1.56 25.49
N GLY A 202 -1.72 -2.85 25.17
CA GLY A 202 -2.92 -3.70 25.15
C GLY A 202 -3.35 -4.26 26.51
N SER A 203 -4.59 -3.95 26.89
CA SER A 203 -5.50 -4.92 27.55
C SER A 203 -6.78 -4.99 26.71
N ALA A 204 -7.40 -6.16 26.61
CA ALA A 204 -8.56 -6.38 25.71
C ALA A 204 -9.81 -5.54 26.03
N THR A 205 -9.82 -4.85 27.17
CA THR A 205 -10.90 -3.94 27.61
C THR A 205 -10.49 -2.46 27.61
N SER A 206 -9.21 -2.12 27.39
CA SER A 206 -8.78 -0.72 27.38
C SER A 206 -9.05 -0.08 26.03
N ARG A 207 -10.01 0.85 25.99
CA ARG A 207 -10.04 1.87 24.95
C ARG A 207 -8.76 2.69 25.00
N CYS A 208 -8.15 2.91 23.84
CA CYS A 208 -7.45 4.16 23.55
C CYS A 208 -8.48 5.23 23.12
#